data_AF-A0A348NPI0-F1
#
_entry.id   AF-A0A348NPI0-F1
#
_cell.length_a   1.000
_cell.length_b   1.000
_cell.length_c   1.000
_cell.angle_alpha   90.00
_cell.angle_beta   90.00
_cell.angle_gamma   90.00
#
_symmetry.space_group_name_H-M   'P 1'
#
loop_
_entity.id
_entity.type
_entity.pdbx_description
1 polymer ?
#
loop_
_entity_poly.entity_id
_entity_poly.type
_entity_poly.pdbx_seq_one_letter_code
_entity_poly.pdbx_strand_id
1 'polypeptide(L)'
;MKDAAPILTPTEPASAEQVLALPGHLFFIETIDVPIDLEPAEIPDFIELSLESLAPFPVEQLNWGFLYSTDAPTILVYATHRDRLKQAGYTELQSYAWVLPDFATLTGACFPDETLVTLQSANNLSLLLFDKGACVPRTVLVASLEDGDFEHALEELVANASDLTQGTTMLRVRTGAIELSEQGLAIFNQESADDSHSAIEYGAWTTLAPTEAQLWQSDVRSADFKVTERNARRLGSLLMRITAWAAIFALVLVG
;
A
#
# COMPACT_ATOMS: atom_id res chain seq x y z
N MET A 1 -29.76 9.90 7.07
CA MET A 1 -29.49 8.52 6.60
C MET A 1 -28.07 8.58 6.06
N LYS A 2 -27.13 7.99 6.81
CA LYS A 2 -25.69 8.13 6.58
C LYS A 2 -25.30 6.98 5.67
N ASP A 3 -24.90 7.29 4.44
CA ASP A 3 -24.44 6.29 3.48
C ASP A 3 -23.20 5.61 4.05
N ALA A 4 -23.34 4.34 4.40
CA ALA A 4 -22.23 3.48 4.78
C ALA A 4 -21.46 3.12 3.49
N ALA A 5 -20.16 3.35 3.48
CA ALA A 5 -19.27 2.88 2.42
C ALA A 5 -19.42 1.35 2.28
N PRO A 6 -19.44 0.81 1.04
CA PRO A 6 -19.61 -0.61 0.84
C PRO A 6 -18.36 -1.36 1.34
N ILE A 7 -18.61 -2.23 2.32
CA ILE A 7 -17.66 -3.23 2.82
C ILE A 7 -17.52 -4.29 1.72
N LEU A 8 -16.35 -4.39 1.09
CA LEU A 8 -16.09 -5.45 0.12
C LEU A 8 -15.96 -6.79 0.85
N THR A 9 -17.04 -7.58 0.82
CA THR A 9 -17.04 -8.99 1.20
C THR A 9 -16.48 -9.83 0.04
N PRO A 10 -15.86 -11.00 0.30
CA PRO A 10 -14.98 -11.72 -0.64
C PRO A 10 -15.70 -12.47 -1.79
N THR A 11 -16.81 -11.96 -2.31
CA THR A 11 -17.54 -12.62 -3.43
C THR A 11 -18.23 -11.64 -4.38
N GLU A 12 -18.05 -10.33 -4.21
CA GLU A 12 -18.51 -9.37 -5.23
C GLU A 12 -17.56 -9.44 -6.45
N PRO A 13 -18.09 -9.52 -7.70
CA PRO A 13 -17.22 -9.58 -8.88
C PRO A 13 -16.36 -8.32 -8.94
N ALA A 14 -15.07 -8.52 -8.70
CA ALA A 14 -14.05 -7.48 -8.70
C ALA A 14 -14.05 -6.70 -10.02
N SER A 15 -14.17 -5.38 -9.93
CA SER A 15 -14.09 -4.48 -11.08
C SER A 15 -12.64 -4.01 -11.29
N ALA A 16 -12.25 -3.86 -12.56
CA ALA A 16 -10.98 -3.23 -12.97
C ALA A 16 -10.81 -1.79 -12.47
N GLU A 17 -11.85 -1.22 -11.84
CA GLU A 17 -11.89 0.11 -11.24
C GLU A 17 -11.78 0.10 -9.71
N GLN A 18 -11.35 -1.02 -9.10
CA GLN A 18 -11.22 -1.14 -7.65
C GLN A 18 -9.80 -1.47 -7.21
N VAL A 19 -9.42 -0.93 -6.05
CA VAL A 19 -8.19 -1.31 -5.33
C VAL A 19 -8.54 -2.38 -4.30
N LEU A 20 -7.79 -3.48 -4.31
CA LEU A 20 -7.86 -4.49 -3.28
C LEU A 20 -6.81 -4.21 -2.20
N ALA A 21 -7.27 -3.86 -1.00
CA ALA A 21 -6.44 -3.77 0.20
C ALA A 21 -6.48 -5.11 0.95
N LEU A 22 -5.35 -5.81 0.99
CA LEU A 22 -5.18 -7.09 1.66
C LEU A 22 -4.81 -6.88 3.14
N PRO A 23 -5.37 -7.66 4.09
CA PRO A 23 -5.03 -7.54 5.50
C PRO A 23 -3.54 -7.73 5.77
N GLY A 24 -2.94 -6.81 6.53
CA GLY A 24 -1.51 -6.83 6.84
C GLY A 24 -1.03 -8.13 7.50
N HIS A 25 -1.82 -8.75 8.38
CA HIS A 25 -1.45 -10.01 9.07
C HIS A 25 -1.25 -11.23 8.15
N LEU A 26 -1.62 -11.13 6.86
CA LEU A 26 -1.35 -12.17 5.87
C LEU A 26 0.09 -12.12 5.35
N PHE A 27 0.84 -11.06 5.65
CA PHE A 27 2.18 -10.82 5.16
C PHE A 27 3.24 -11.11 6.22
N PHE A 28 4.37 -11.61 5.74
CA PHE A 28 5.66 -11.46 6.40
C PHE A 28 6.21 -10.09 6.02
N ILE A 29 6.70 -9.30 6.99
CA ILE A 29 7.13 -7.92 6.80
C ILE A 29 8.48 -7.72 7.47
N GLU A 30 9.44 -7.15 6.74
CA GLU A 30 10.78 -6.87 7.22
C GLU A 30 11.29 -5.53 6.72
N THR A 31 12.20 -4.94 7.47
CA THR A 31 12.94 -3.73 7.06
C THR A 31 14.38 -4.12 6.75
N ILE A 32 14.86 -3.75 5.56
CA ILE A 32 16.24 -4.01 5.12
C ILE A 32 16.95 -2.70 4.79
N ASP A 33 18.26 -2.65 5.08
CA ASP A 33 19.09 -1.51 4.75
C ASP A 33 19.43 -1.48 3.25
N VAL A 34 19.42 -0.28 2.67
CA VAL A 34 19.78 -0.02 1.28
C VAL A 34 21.30 0.16 1.18
N PRO A 35 22.00 -0.63 0.36
CA PRO A 35 23.42 -0.40 0.08
C PRO A 35 23.64 1.00 -0.53
N ILE A 36 24.72 1.69 -0.09
CA ILE A 36 25.00 3.10 -0.44
C ILE A 36 25.08 3.34 -1.96
N ASP A 37 25.57 2.35 -2.71
CA ASP A 37 25.80 2.45 -4.16
C ASP A 37 24.72 1.74 -5.01
N LEU A 38 23.58 1.35 -4.41
CA LEU A 38 22.52 0.65 -5.13
C LEU A 38 21.74 1.61 -6.04
N GLU A 39 21.70 1.35 -7.34
CA GLU A 39 20.90 2.17 -8.24
C GLU A 39 19.39 1.88 -8.04
N PRO A 40 18.50 2.88 -8.17
CA PRO A 40 17.06 2.67 -8.01
C PRO A 40 16.46 1.58 -8.92
N ALA A 41 17.09 1.32 -10.08
CA ALA A 41 16.67 0.29 -11.02
C ALA A 41 17.03 -1.13 -10.54
N GLU A 42 18.03 -1.27 -9.67
CA GLU A 42 18.53 -2.55 -9.13
C GLU A 42 17.82 -2.94 -7.83
N ILE A 43 17.04 -2.03 -7.24
CA ILE A 43 16.29 -2.27 -6.00
C ILE A 43 15.41 -3.53 -6.06
N PRO A 44 14.61 -3.77 -7.13
CA PRO A 44 13.80 -4.98 -7.20
C PRO A 44 14.63 -6.27 -7.13
N ASP A 45 15.76 -6.32 -7.84
CA ASP A 45 16.65 -7.48 -7.88
C ASP A 45 17.33 -7.69 -6.51
N PHE A 46 17.74 -6.61 -5.86
CA PHE A 46 18.28 -6.65 -4.49
C PHE A 46 17.26 -7.18 -3.47
N ILE A 47 16.00 -6.76 -3.57
CA ILE A 47 14.92 -7.23 -2.70
C ILE A 47 14.65 -8.72 -2.94
N GLU A 48 14.61 -9.16 -4.19
CA GLU A 48 14.40 -10.56 -4.54
C GLU A 48 15.49 -11.45 -3.91
N LEU A 49 16.76 -11.08 -4.07
CA LEU A 49 17.89 -11.77 -3.41
C LEU A 49 17.80 -11.75 -1.88
N SER A 50 17.34 -10.63 -1.31
CA SER A 50 17.14 -10.51 0.14
C SER A 50 16.02 -11.44 0.63
N LEU A 51 14.91 -11.51 -0.12
CA LEU A 51 13.80 -12.40 0.19
C LEU A 51 14.16 -13.88 0.09
N GLU A 52 15.05 -14.29 -0.82
CA GLU A 52 15.56 -15.66 -0.85
C GLU A 52 16.21 -16.09 0.48
N SER A 53 16.79 -15.14 1.21
CA SER A 53 17.44 -15.39 2.50
C SER A 53 16.51 -15.19 3.69
N LEU A 54 15.61 -14.21 3.63
CA LEU A 54 14.76 -13.79 4.74
C LEU A 54 13.39 -14.48 4.77
N ALA A 55 12.83 -14.77 3.60
CA ALA A 55 11.45 -15.25 3.52
C ALA A 55 11.33 -16.72 3.96
N PRO A 56 10.20 -17.09 4.60
CA PRO A 56 9.98 -18.46 5.05
C PRO A 56 9.69 -19.45 3.90
N PHE A 57 9.50 -18.96 2.67
CA PHE A 57 9.18 -19.75 1.49
C PHE A 57 9.98 -19.26 0.27
N PRO A 58 10.15 -20.10 -0.77
CA PRO A 58 10.80 -19.69 -2.02
C PRO A 58 10.08 -18.51 -2.67
N VAL A 59 10.84 -17.57 -3.22
CA VAL A 59 10.30 -16.30 -3.77
C VAL A 59 9.31 -16.54 -4.90
N GLU A 60 9.47 -17.61 -5.68
CA GLU A 60 8.58 -17.97 -6.79
C GLU A 60 7.17 -18.34 -6.33
N GLN A 61 7.01 -18.69 -5.05
CA GLN A 61 5.73 -19.03 -4.41
C GLN A 61 5.10 -17.81 -3.70
N LEU A 62 5.82 -16.70 -3.66
CA LEU A 62 5.40 -15.49 -2.98
C LEU A 62 4.74 -14.50 -3.94
N ASN A 63 3.85 -13.70 -3.35
CA ASN A 63 3.41 -12.41 -3.83
C ASN A 63 4.06 -11.37 -2.92
N TRP A 64 4.80 -10.42 -3.48
CA TRP A 64 5.59 -9.48 -2.71
C TRP A 64 5.60 -8.08 -3.31
N GLY A 65 5.81 -7.11 -2.45
CA GLY A 65 5.94 -5.70 -2.77
C GLY A 65 6.84 -5.02 -1.74
N PHE A 66 7.05 -3.72 -1.92
CA PHE A 66 7.90 -2.96 -1.02
C PHE A 66 7.54 -1.49 -0.99
N LEU A 67 7.91 -0.82 0.10
CA LEU A 67 7.90 0.64 0.22
C LEU A 67 9.35 1.13 0.25
N TYR A 68 9.64 2.11 -0.60
CA TYR A 68 10.95 2.72 -0.72
C TYR A 68 10.82 4.22 -0.97
N SER A 69 11.72 4.98 -0.36
CA SER A 69 11.92 6.40 -0.66
C SER A 69 13.43 6.65 -0.80
N THR A 70 13.81 7.52 -1.72
CA THR A 70 15.21 7.94 -1.89
C THR A 70 15.76 8.69 -0.69
N ASP A 71 14.88 9.17 0.19
CA ASP A 71 15.23 9.96 1.37
C ASP A 71 15.53 9.08 2.60
N ALA A 72 15.27 7.77 2.51
CA ALA A 72 15.50 6.81 3.59
C ALA A 72 16.49 5.73 3.15
N PRO A 73 17.46 5.35 4.00
CA PRO A 73 18.42 4.29 3.69
C PRO A 73 17.82 2.89 3.93
N THR A 74 16.50 2.74 3.92
CA THR A 74 15.81 1.49 4.26
C THR A 74 14.69 1.21 3.26
N ILE A 75 14.39 -0.08 3.10
CA ILE A 75 13.25 -0.59 2.35
C ILE A 75 12.40 -1.41 3.30
N LEU A 76 11.09 -1.13 3.34
CA LEU A 76 10.13 -2.03 3.97
C LEU A 76 9.68 -3.04 2.91
N VAL A 77 10.07 -4.30 3.06
CA VAL A 77 9.65 -5.40 2.18
C VAL A 77 8.56 -6.21 2.85
N TYR A 78 7.61 -6.69 2.04
CA TYR A 78 6.58 -7.60 2.52
C TYR A 78 6.26 -8.67 1.47
N ALA A 79 5.98 -9.86 1.97
CA ALA A 79 5.67 -11.01 1.13
C ALA A 79 4.60 -11.90 1.76
N THR A 80 3.80 -12.54 0.92
CA THR A 80 2.80 -13.52 1.35
C THR A 80 2.78 -14.71 0.41
N HIS A 81 2.56 -15.90 0.96
CA HIS A 81 2.45 -17.12 0.17
C HIS A 81 1.16 -17.10 -0.66
N ARG A 82 1.26 -17.43 -1.95
CA ARG A 82 0.10 -17.37 -2.88
C ARG A 82 -1.11 -18.17 -2.40
N ASP A 83 -0.89 -19.34 -1.84
CA ASP A 83 -2.00 -20.17 -1.35
C ASP A 83 -2.63 -19.63 -0.06
N ARG A 84 -1.89 -18.85 0.73
CA ARG A 84 -2.44 -18.20 1.93
C ARG A 84 -3.52 -17.19 1.54
N LEU A 85 -3.27 -16.41 0.49
CA LEU A 85 -4.27 -15.48 -0.06
C LEU A 85 -5.52 -16.23 -0.57
N LYS A 86 -5.33 -17.32 -1.32
CA LYS A 86 -6.46 -18.13 -1.82
C LYS A 86 -7.28 -18.73 -0.67
N GLN A 87 -6.62 -19.25 0.36
CA GLN A 87 -7.28 -19.82 1.54
C GLN A 87 -8.08 -18.77 2.32
N ALA A 88 -7.58 -17.53 2.36
CA ALA A 88 -8.30 -16.38 2.93
C ALA A 88 -9.40 -15.83 2.00
N GLY A 89 -9.66 -16.47 0.85
CA GLY A 89 -10.73 -16.09 -0.08
C GLY A 89 -10.34 -15.04 -1.13
N TYR A 90 -9.08 -14.61 -1.17
CA TYR A 90 -8.60 -13.66 -2.18
C TYR A 90 -8.18 -14.42 -3.45
N THR A 91 -9.18 -14.67 -4.29
CA THR A 91 -9.00 -15.23 -5.64
C THR A 91 -9.11 -14.13 -6.70
N GLU A 92 -8.57 -14.34 -7.89
CA GLU A 92 -8.66 -13.39 -9.02
C GLU A 92 -8.01 -12.01 -8.77
N LEU A 93 -6.82 -11.97 -8.15
CA LEU A 93 -6.08 -10.71 -7.93
C LEU A 93 -5.89 -9.85 -9.20
N GLN A 94 -5.91 -10.48 -10.39
CA GLN A 94 -5.67 -9.81 -11.66
C GLN A 94 -6.83 -8.92 -12.14
N SER A 95 -8.04 -9.07 -11.58
CA SER A 95 -9.19 -8.26 -11.97
C SER A 95 -9.22 -6.87 -11.31
N TYR A 96 -8.35 -6.61 -10.32
CA TYR A 96 -8.30 -5.33 -9.61
C TYR A 96 -7.33 -4.35 -10.29
N ALA A 97 -7.59 -3.05 -10.14
CA ALA A 97 -6.67 -2.00 -10.59
C ALA A 97 -5.32 -2.10 -9.90
N TRP A 98 -5.35 -2.30 -8.58
CA TRP A 98 -4.20 -2.41 -7.68
C TRP A 98 -4.48 -3.44 -6.60
N VAL A 99 -3.45 -4.18 -6.19
CA VAL A 99 -3.53 -5.14 -5.08
C VAL A 99 -2.39 -4.86 -4.12
N LEU A 100 -2.72 -4.26 -2.98
CA LEU A 100 -1.75 -3.75 -2.00
C LEU A 100 -2.08 -4.33 -0.61
N PRO A 101 -1.11 -4.42 0.32
CA PRO A 101 -1.44 -4.52 1.74
C PRO A 101 -2.16 -3.27 2.24
N ASP A 102 -3.01 -3.40 3.26
CA ASP A 102 -3.77 -2.27 3.80
C ASP A 102 -2.87 -1.15 4.35
N PHE A 103 -1.79 -1.50 5.03
CA PHE A 103 -0.80 -0.54 5.52
C PHE A 103 -0.09 0.22 4.39
N ALA A 104 -0.02 -0.31 3.17
CA ALA A 104 0.56 0.39 2.02
C ALA A 104 -0.34 1.52 1.49
N THR A 105 -1.60 1.62 1.96
CA THR A 105 -2.47 2.78 1.67
C THR A 105 -1.95 4.07 2.33
N LEU A 106 -1.05 3.96 3.31
CA LEU A 106 -0.35 5.08 3.94
C LEU A 106 0.92 5.49 3.18
N THR A 107 1.15 4.96 1.97
CA THR A 107 2.31 5.36 1.15
C THR A 107 2.27 6.87 0.87
N GLY A 108 3.35 7.57 1.23
CA GLY A 108 3.45 9.02 1.12
C GLY A 108 3.03 9.78 2.38
N ALA A 109 2.54 9.09 3.41
CA ALA A 109 2.31 9.71 4.71
C ALA A 109 3.64 10.20 5.30
N CYS A 110 3.68 11.44 5.77
CA CYS A 110 4.87 12.03 6.37
C CYS A 110 4.50 12.87 7.60
N PHE A 111 5.29 12.74 8.67
CA PHE A 111 5.00 13.35 9.96
C PHE A 111 6.16 14.24 10.45
N PRO A 112 5.86 15.35 11.14
CA PRO A 112 6.88 16.30 11.61
C PRO A 112 7.72 15.79 12.78
N ASP A 113 7.22 14.79 13.52
CA ASP A 113 7.93 14.09 14.60
C ASP A 113 7.78 12.58 14.44
N GLU A 114 8.53 11.82 15.26
CA GLU A 114 8.38 10.37 15.30
C GLU A 114 6.93 10.02 15.69
N THR A 115 6.28 9.24 14.84
CA THR A 115 4.83 9.01 14.93
C THR A 115 4.52 7.53 14.80
N LEU A 116 3.80 7.00 15.78
CA LEU A 116 3.24 5.66 15.75
C LEU A 116 1.80 5.72 15.27
N VAL A 117 1.58 5.24 14.05
CA VAL A 117 0.28 5.21 13.41
C VAL A 117 -0.37 3.85 13.64
N THR A 118 -1.53 3.86 14.29
CA THR A 118 -2.41 2.69 14.42
C THR A 118 -3.42 2.75 13.30
N LEU A 119 -3.27 1.91 12.27
CA LEU A 119 -4.22 1.75 11.18
C LEU A 119 -5.23 0.65 11.52
N GLN A 120 -6.48 1.05 11.69
CA GLN A 120 -7.59 0.14 11.98
C GLN A 120 -8.33 -0.26 10.70
N SER A 121 -8.45 -1.57 10.50
CA SER A 121 -9.29 -2.20 9.48
C SER A 121 -10.32 -3.11 10.17
N ALA A 122 -11.33 -3.59 9.44
CA ALA A 122 -12.42 -4.39 10.02
C ALA A 122 -11.93 -5.66 10.75
N ASN A 123 -10.98 -6.38 10.17
CA ASN A 123 -10.45 -7.65 10.69
C ASN A 123 -8.92 -7.62 10.87
N ASN A 124 -8.30 -6.44 10.83
CA ASN A 124 -6.85 -6.30 10.90
C ASN A 124 -6.46 -5.02 11.64
N LEU A 125 -5.35 -5.12 12.37
CA LEU A 125 -4.70 -3.99 13.01
C LEU A 125 -3.27 -3.91 12.50
N SER A 126 -2.88 -2.75 12.01
CA SER A 126 -1.51 -2.47 11.57
C SER A 126 -0.95 -1.32 12.39
N LEU A 127 0.23 -1.50 12.96
CA LEU A 127 0.98 -0.50 13.72
C LEU A 127 2.21 -0.11 12.92
N LEU A 128 2.29 1.15 12.49
CA LEU A 128 3.36 1.67 11.63
C LEU A 128 4.14 2.74 12.38
N LEU A 129 5.44 2.55 12.57
CA LEU A 129 6.31 3.53 13.21
C LEU A 129 7.06 4.34 12.16
N PHE A 130 6.79 5.64 12.09
CA PHE A 130 7.47 6.57 11.19
C PHE A 130 8.52 7.37 11.93
N ASP A 131 9.73 7.41 11.37
CA ASP A 131 10.73 8.40 11.76
C ASP A 131 10.29 9.80 11.35
N LYS A 132 10.82 10.80 12.07
CA LYS A 132 10.60 12.21 11.76
C LYS A 132 10.94 12.51 10.30
N GLY A 133 9.96 13.02 9.55
CA GLY A 133 10.12 13.42 8.16
C GLY A 133 10.24 12.26 7.16
N ALA A 134 10.19 11.00 7.61
CA ALA A 134 10.23 9.84 6.73
C ALA A 134 8.85 9.59 6.10
N CYS A 135 8.84 9.13 4.85
CA CYS A 135 7.63 8.75 4.11
C CYS A 135 7.42 7.23 4.03
N VAL A 136 8.34 6.47 4.61
CA VAL A 136 8.31 5.01 4.72
C VAL A 136 8.42 4.69 6.21
N PRO A 137 7.55 3.82 6.75
CA PRO A 137 7.64 3.42 8.15
C PRO A 137 8.91 2.60 8.38
N ARG A 138 9.58 2.85 9.51
CA ARG A 138 10.74 2.09 9.99
C ARG A 138 10.35 0.66 10.35
N THR A 139 9.17 0.49 10.92
CA THR A 139 8.65 -0.81 11.38
C THR A 139 7.15 -0.87 11.11
N VAL A 140 6.67 -2.05 10.68
CA VAL A 140 5.24 -2.36 10.60
C VAL A 140 4.96 -3.66 11.34
N LEU A 141 4.10 -3.59 12.35
CA LEU A 141 3.62 -4.76 13.09
C LEU A 141 2.14 -4.95 12.80
N VAL A 142 1.69 -6.20 12.71
CA VAL A 142 0.34 -6.53 12.26
C VAL A 142 -0.29 -7.61 13.12
N ALA A 143 -1.60 -7.51 13.36
CA ALA A 143 -2.38 -8.51 14.08
C ALA A 143 -3.73 -8.74 13.40
N SER A 144 -4.19 -9.99 13.42
CA SER A 144 -5.57 -10.33 13.04
C SER A 144 -6.54 -9.95 14.15
N LEU A 145 -7.70 -9.42 13.79
CA LEU A 145 -8.80 -9.10 14.72
C LEU A 145 -9.95 -10.11 14.64
N GLU A 146 -9.82 -11.23 13.93
CA GLU A 146 -10.91 -12.18 13.69
C GLU A 146 -11.51 -12.77 14.99
N ASP A 147 -10.72 -12.87 16.06
CA ASP A 147 -11.13 -13.46 17.35
C ASP A 147 -10.83 -12.56 18.57
N GLY A 148 -10.37 -11.32 18.37
CA GLY A 148 -9.69 -10.52 19.40
C GLY A 148 -10.38 -9.20 19.77
N ASP A 149 -10.13 -8.74 21.00
CA ASP A 149 -10.41 -7.37 21.43
C ASP A 149 -9.36 -6.42 20.83
N PHE A 150 -9.81 -5.37 20.15
CA PHE A 150 -8.95 -4.37 19.50
C PHE A 150 -7.92 -3.78 20.47
N GLU A 151 -8.34 -3.40 21.68
CA GLU A 151 -7.42 -2.76 22.63
C GLU A 151 -6.38 -3.76 23.14
N HIS A 152 -6.73 -5.04 23.29
CA HIS A 152 -5.78 -6.08 23.67
C HIS A 152 -4.73 -6.33 22.56
N ALA A 153 -5.18 -6.43 21.30
CA ALA A 153 -4.28 -6.58 20.17
C ALA A 153 -3.35 -5.36 20.01
N LEU A 154 -3.87 -4.16 20.27
CA LEU A 154 -3.07 -2.94 20.25
C LEU A 154 -2.02 -2.93 21.36
N GLU A 155 -2.39 -3.28 22.59
CA GLU A 155 -1.45 -3.39 23.71
C GLU A 155 -0.32 -4.38 23.41
N GLU A 156 -0.64 -5.53 22.82
CA GLU A 156 0.35 -6.53 22.43
C GLU A 156 1.29 -6.02 21.32
N LEU A 157 0.75 -5.38 20.28
CA LEU A 157 1.58 -4.81 19.22
C LEU A 157 2.48 -3.69 19.72
N VAL A 158 1.97 -2.81 20.58
CA VAL A 158 2.77 -1.72 21.19
C VAL A 158 3.83 -2.29 22.12
N ALA A 159 3.55 -3.37 22.87
CA ALA A 159 4.56 -4.04 23.69
C ALA A 159 5.68 -4.68 22.86
N ASN A 160 5.36 -5.16 21.65
CA ASN A 160 6.32 -5.71 20.71
C ASN A 160 7.06 -4.65 19.87
N ALA A 161 6.57 -3.41 19.86
CA ALA A 161 7.25 -2.26 19.27
C ALA A 161 8.47 -1.87 20.11
N SER A 162 9.56 -2.60 19.88
CA SER A 162 10.89 -2.21 20.32
C SER A 162 11.22 -0.87 19.64
N ASP A 163 11.84 0.08 20.34
CA ASP A 163 12.32 1.36 19.79
C ASP A 163 11.35 2.55 19.79
N LEU A 164 10.24 2.50 20.54
CA LEU A 164 9.45 3.71 20.79
C LEU A 164 10.25 4.70 21.66
N THR A 165 10.43 5.93 21.17
CA THR A 165 11.09 6.98 21.94
C THR A 165 10.13 7.63 22.94
N GLN A 166 10.69 8.21 24.01
CA GLN A 166 9.85 8.93 24.97
C GLN A 166 9.29 10.20 24.30
N GLY A 167 7.99 10.21 24.03
CA GLY A 167 7.31 11.32 23.36
C GLY A 167 6.87 11.03 21.92
N THR A 168 6.96 9.78 21.44
CA THR A 168 6.37 9.37 20.15
C THR A 168 4.91 9.79 20.09
N THR A 169 4.54 10.49 19.02
CA THR A 169 3.15 10.89 18.78
C THR A 169 2.34 9.66 18.40
N MET A 170 1.21 9.45 19.05
CA MET A 170 0.30 8.35 18.72
C MET A 170 -0.82 8.90 17.85
N LEU A 171 -1.07 8.26 16.71
CA LEU A 171 -2.13 8.63 15.80
C LEU A 171 -2.95 7.38 15.43
N ARG A 172 -4.27 7.41 15.67
CA ARG A 172 -5.18 6.35 15.25
C ARG A 172 -5.90 6.77 13.97
N VAL A 173 -5.80 5.94 12.93
CA VAL A 173 -6.35 6.21 11.60
C VAL A 173 -7.11 5.00 11.07
N ARG A 174 -7.99 5.25 10.10
CA ARG A 174 -8.63 4.23 9.29
C ARG A 174 -8.60 4.65 7.83
N THR A 175 -8.52 3.68 6.92
CA THR A 175 -8.69 3.95 5.50
C THR A 175 -10.15 4.21 5.19
N GLY A 176 -10.44 5.41 4.72
CA GLY A 176 -11.73 5.83 4.20
C GLY A 176 -11.90 5.44 2.74
N ALA A 177 -12.48 6.35 1.95
CA ALA A 177 -12.72 6.10 0.53
C ALA A 177 -11.41 5.97 -0.26
N ILE A 178 -11.32 4.93 -1.09
CA ILE A 178 -10.26 4.76 -2.07
C ILE A 178 -10.83 5.12 -3.44
N GLU A 179 -10.24 6.12 -4.07
CA GLU A 179 -10.65 6.61 -5.39
C GLU A 179 -9.61 6.24 -6.43
N LEU A 180 -10.03 6.11 -7.69
CA LEU A 180 -9.11 6.03 -8.83
C LEU A 180 -9.18 7.32 -9.62
N SER A 181 -8.03 7.89 -9.93
CA SER A 181 -7.93 9.02 -10.87
C SER A 181 -8.36 8.58 -12.28
N GLU A 182 -8.54 9.56 -13.18
CA GLU A 182 -8.80 9.28 -14.61
C GLU A 182 -7.71 8.41 -15.27
N GLN A 183 -6.51 8.36 -14.68
CA GLN A 183 -5.38 7.55 -15.15
C GLN A 183 -5.34 6.16 -14.47
N GLY A 184 -6.32 5.83 -13.63
CA GLY A 184 -6.38 4.59 -12.87
C GLY A 184 -5.40 4.54 -11.70
N LEU A 185 -4.87 5.69 -11.24
CA LEU A 185 -3.98 5.75 -10.08
C LEU A 185 -4.80 5.89 -8.80
N ALA A 186 -4.44 5.12 -7.76
CA ALA A 186 -5.15 5.13 -6.49
C ALA A 186 -4.89 6.41 -5.70
N ILE A 187 -5.96 6.96 -5.12
CA ILE A 187 -5.95 8.04 -4.14
C ILE A 187 -6.55 7.47 -2.85
N PHE A 188 -5.77 7.46 -1.78
CA PHE A 188 -6.16 6.93 -0.49
C PHE A 188 -6.57 8.08 0.43
N ASN A 189 -7.83 8.08 0.86
CA ASN A 189 -8.29 9.01 1.89
C ASN A 189 -8.24 8.30 3.25
N GLN A 190 -7.51 8.88 4.18
CA GLN A 190 -7.37 8.41 5.54
C GLN A 190 -8.19 9.32 6.46
N GLU A 191 -8.83 8.71 7.45
CA GLU A 191 -9.63 9.40 8.43
C GLU A 191 -9.05 9.16 9.81
N SER A 192 -9.11 10.18 10.68
CA SER A 192 -8.81 10.00 12.10
C SER A 192 -9.83 9.03 12.69
N ALA A 193 -9.37 8.01 13.40
CA ALA A 193 -10.25 7.12 14.15
C ALA A 193 -10.82 7.81 15.40
N ASP A 194 -10.09 8.80 15.92
CA ASP A 194 -10.51 9.65 17.03
C ASP A 194 -11.11 10.96 16.50
N ASP A 195 -12.19 11.47 17.11
CA ASP A 195 -12.86 12.73 16.71
C ASP A 195 -12.01 14.02 16.97
N SER A 196 -10.70 13.89 17.18
CA SER A 196 -9.82 15.02 17.50
C SER A 196 -9.37 15.76 16.24
N HIS A 197 -9.85 17.00 16.08
CA HIS A 197 -9.46 17.86 14.96
C HIS A 197 -7.96 18.16 14.88
N SER A 198 -7.25 18.15 16.02
CA SER A 198 -5.79 18.39 16.07
C SER A 198 -4.96 17.28 15.40
N ALA A 199 -5.49 16.06 15.33
CA ALA A 199 -4.82 14.95 14.65
C ALA A 199 -4.83 15.13 13.13
N ILE A 200 -5.89 15.71 12.57
CA ILE A 200 -6.13 15.84 11.12
C ILE A 200 -5.11 16.80 10.47
N GLU A 201 -4.67 17.83 11.18
CA GLU A 201 -3.67 18.81 10.69
C GLU A 201 -2.22 18.35 10.94
N TYR A 202 -2.02 17.19 11.59
CA TYR A 202 -0.70 16.72 12.01
C TYR A 202 0.01 15.95 10.90
N GLY A 203 0.75 16.64 10.04
CA GLY A 203 1.50 16.04 8.93
C GLY A 203 0.66 15.85 7.67
N ALA A 204 1.24 15.18 6.67
CA ALA A 204 0.63 14.96 5.36
C ALA A 204 0.21 13.50 5.23
N TRP A 205 -0.96 13.12 5.75
CA TRP A 205 -1.42 11.72 5.78
C TRP A 205 -2.89 11.52 5.39
N THR A 206 -3.68 12.59 5.27
CA THR A 206 -5.15 12.51 5.09
C THR A 206 -5.58 12.16 3.67
N THR A 207 -4.98 12.77 2.65
CA THR A 207 -5.20 12.40 1.24
C THR A 207 -3.86 12.10 0.61
N LEU A 208 -3.66 10.84 0.24
CA LEU A 208 -2.41 10.32 -0.28
C LEU A 208 -2.60 9.89 -1.73
N ALA A 209 -1.82 10.48 -2.62
CA ALA A 209 -1.82 10.15 -4.05
C ALA A 209 -0.42 9.69 -4.48
N PRO A 210 -0.06 8.41 -4.22
CA PRO A 210 1.23 7.89 -4.62
C PRO A 210 1.45 7.96 -6.12
N THR A 211 2.70 8.11 -6.53
CA THR A 211 3.07 8.04 -7.94
C THR A 211 2.81 6.64 -8.50
N GLU A 212 2.66 6.54 -9.82
CA GLU A 212 2.51 5.23 -10.48
C GLU A 212 3.67 4.28 -10.13
N ALA A 213 4.89 4.79 -10.02
CA ALA A 213 6.06 4.00 -9.62
C ALA A 213 5.88 3.42 -8.21
N GLN A 214 5.47 4.23 -7.24
CA GLN A 214 5.21 3.78 -5.86
C GLN A 214 4.07 2.77 -5.77
N LEU A 215 2.99 2.96 -6.55
CA LEU A 215 1.89 1.99 -6.61
C LEU A 215 2.37 0.64 -7.14
N TRP A 216 3.21 0.63 -8.18
CA TRP A 216 3.75 -0.61 -8.70
C TRP A 216 4.79 -1.30 -7.80
N GLN A 217 5.56 -0.52 -7.04
CA GLN A 217 6.45 -1.06 -6.00
C GLN A 217 5.62 -1.73 -4.90
N SER A 218 4.49 -1.11 -4.54
CA SER A 218 3.61 -1.60 -3.48
C SER A 218 2.73 -2.77 -3.90
N ASP A 219 2.43 -2.90 -5.19
CA ASP A 219 1.56 -3.96 -5.69
C ASP A 219 2.17 -5.34 -5.47
N VAL A 220 1.39 -6.30 -4.98
CA VAL A 220 1.94 -7.62 -4.59
C VAL A 220 1.86 -8.67 -5.69
N ARG A 221 1.24 -8.34 -6.84
CA ARG A 221 1.10 -9.30 -7.94
C ARG A 221 2.46 -9.63 -8.55
N SER A 222 2.53 -10.77 -9.26
CA SER A 222 3.76 -11.26 -9.89
C SER A 222 4.41 -10.22 -10.82
N ALA A 223 5.74 -10.22 -10.89
CA ALA A 223 6.51 -9.36 -11.80
C ALA A 223 6.04 -9.47 -13.27
N ASP A 224 5.79 -10.68 -13.77
CA ASP A 224 5.30 -10.93 -15.14
C ASP A 224 3.98 -10.20 -15.43
N PHE A 225 3.05 -10.26 -14.48
CA PHE A 225 1.79 -9.51 -14.57
C PHE A 225 2.05 -8.00 -14.61
N LYS A 226 2.85 -7.46 -13.68
CA LYS A 226 3.16 -6.02 -13.63
C LYS A 226 3.75 -5.54 -14.95
N VAL A 227 4.66 -6.30 -15.57
CA VAL A 227 5.26 -5.95 -16.87
C VAL A 227 4.20 -5.91 -17.97
N THR A 228 3.33 -6.92 -18.02
CA THR A 228 2.27 -7.02 -19.03
C THR A 228 1.25 -5.88 -18.87
N GLU A 229 0.81 -5.63 -17.64
CA GLU A 229 -0.19 -4.61 -17.33
C GLU A 229 0.35 -3.18 -17.54
N ARG A 230 1.59 -2.88 -17.14
CA ARG A 230 2.26 -1.59 -17.45
C ARG A 230 2.31 -1.34 -18.95
N ASN A 231 2.67 -2.36 -19.72
CA ASN A 231 2.70 -2.26 -21.17
C ASN A 231 1.30 -2.00 -21.74
N ALA A 232 0.28 -2.72 -21.26
CA ALA A 232 -1.10 -2.52 -21.68
C ALA A 232 -1.59 -1.09 -21.41
N ARG A 233 -1.36 -0.55 -20.20
CA ARG A 233 -1.71 0.84 -19.83
C ARG A 233 -0.98 1.88 -20.68
N ARG A 234 0.30 1.64 -20.95
CA ARG A 234 1.11 2.52 -21.83
C ARG A 234 0.58 2.52 -23.27
N LEU A 235 0.26 1.36 -23.83
CA LEU A 235 -0.32 1.27 -25.17
C LEU A 235 -1.71 1.93 -25.23
N GLY A 236 -2.56 1.70 -24.24
CA GLY A 236 -3.89 2.32 -24.15
C GLY A 236 -3.83 3.85 -24.12
N SER A 237 -2.97 4.42 -23.28
CA SER A 237 -2.80 5.88 -23.20
C SER A 237 -2.26 6.50 -24.50
N LEU A 238 -1.36 5.80 -25.22
CA LEU A 238 -0.87 6.23 -26.53
C LEU A 238 -1.98 6.22 -27.58
N LEU A 239 -2.80 5.18 -27.61
CA LEU A 239 -3.94 5.09 -28.55
C LEU A 239 -4.94 6.22 -28.31
N MET A 240 -5.30 6.52 -27.06
CA MET A 240 -6.19 7.63 -26.71
C MET A 240 -5.62 9.00 -27.11
N ARG A 241 -4.31 9.20 -26.99
CA ARG A 241 -3.65 10.42 -27.48
C ARG A 241 -3.73 10.55 -29.00
N ILE A 242 -3.48 9.47 -29.73
CA ILE A 242 -3.55 9.46 -31.20
C ILE A 242 -4.97 9.75 -31.68
N THR A 243 -5.99 9.14 -31.07
CA THR A 243 -7.40 9.41 -31.42
C THR A 243 -7.81 10.85 -31.12
N ALA A 244 -7.37 11.42 -29.99
CA ALA A 244 -7.61 12.82 -29.67
C ALA A 244 -6.99 13.78 -30.72
N TRP A 245 -5.73 13.54 -31.12
CA TRP A 245 -5.09 14.32 -32.19
C TRP A 245 -5.80 14.15 -33.53
N ALA A 246 -6.19 12.93 -33.89
CA ALA A 246 -6.94 12.68 -35.12
C ALA A 246 -8.28 13.42 -35.15
N ALA A 247 -9.00 13.49 -34.02
CA ALA A 247 -10.24 14.24 -33.90
C ALA A 247 -10.03 15.75 -34.07
N ILE A 248 -8.97 16.31 -33.49
CA ILE A 248 -8.60 17.73 -33.67
C ILE A 248 -8.26 18.01 -35.13
N PHE A 249 -7.45 17.16 -35.77
CA PHE A 249 -7.12 17.31 -37.20
C PHE A 249 -8.36 17.23 -38.10
N ALA A 250 -9.30 16.32 -37.80
CA ALA A 250 -10.56 16.22 -38.53
C ALA A 250 -11.41 17.49 -38.39
N LEU A 251 -11.46 18.10 -37.20
CA LEU A 251 -12.17 19.38 -36.98
C LEU A 251 -11.51 20.53 -37.76
N VAL A 252 -10.18 20.59 -37.81
CA VAL A 252 -9.44 21.61 -38.59
C VAL A 252 -9.62 21.42 -40.10
N LEU A 253 -9.83 20.20 -40.58
CA LEU A 253 -10.04 19.91 -42.00
C LEU A 253 -11.46 20.22 -42.48
N VAL A 254 -12.44 20.27 -41.57
CA VAL A 254 -13.86 20.50 -41.87
C VAL A 254 -14.30 21.94 -41.58
N GLY A 255 -13.55 22.69 -40.77
CA GLY A 255 -13.78 24.12 -40.48
C GLY A 255 -13.00 25.04 -41.41
#